data_AF-A0A3A0FNX3-F1
#
_entry.id   AF-A0A3A0FNX3-F1
#
_cell.length_a   1.000
_cell.length_b   1.000
_cell.length_c   1.000
_cell.angle_alpha   90.00
_cell.angle_beta   90.00
_cell.angle_gamma   90.00
#
_symmetry.space_group_name_H-M   'P 1'
#
loop_
_entity.id
_entity.type
_entity.pdbx_description
1 polymer ?
#
loop_
_entity_poly.entity_id
_entity_poly.type
_entity_poly.pdbx_seq_one_letter_code
_entity_poly.pdbx_strand_id
1 'polypeptide(L)'
;MKWLVAALAILAALVAAAVLFAGALLGGAIERIGADATETPVHVGGVDIAWSEARATLTDVTIGNPAGFESRPAMALGAVTIALEPATLGESPLVLREMQVADLVADVEIREGGETNLAALKRNLEQSAQAGRPGPPRAEPGDVVVEKASRTRMRVEELVVGEGRARVRAPDLDEGALVTVPLGAVNLDDVGGAAGQEPDALVRTIALALVESTARTVAESAVRETLGDEGLGGALRDAVDGAIEEGREALEELQGR
;
A
#
# COMPACT_ATOMS: atom_id res chain seq x y z
N MET A 1 4.23 24.31 -44.53
CA MET A 1 3.06 23.67 -43.87
C MET A 1 3.29 22.19 -43.59
N LYS A 2 3.63 21.34 -44.57
CA LYS A 2 3.86 19.88 -44.36
C LYS A 2 4.96 19.53 -43.34
N TRP A 3 6.06 20.28 -43.31
CA TRP A 3 7.17 20.04 -42.38
C TRP A 3 6.87 20.44 -40.92
N LEU A 4 6.01 21.44 -40.71
CA LEU A 4 5.54 21.86 -39.38
C LEU A 4 4.60 20.80 -38.78
N VAL A 5 3.71 20.24 -39.61
CA VAL A 5 2.82 19.13 -39.20
C VAL A 5 3.64 17.88 -38.84
N ALA A 6 4.66 17.55 -39.62
CA ALA A 6 5.56 16.43 -39.32
C ALA A 6 6.38 16.65 -38.04
N ALA A 7 6.91 17.86 -37.82
CA ALA A 7 7.65 18.18 -36.60
C ALA A 7 6.76 18.12 -35.34
N LEU A 8 5.52 18.61 -35.43
CA LEU A 8 4.55 18.52 -34.34
C LEU A 8 4.13 17.08 -34.04
N ALA A 9 3.96 16.26 -35.08
CA ALA A 9 3.67 14.83 -34.92
C ALA A 9 4.84 14.08 -34.25
N ILE A 10 6.08 14.39 -34.60
CA ILE A 10 7.28 13.81 -33.97
C ILE A 10 7.39 14.26 -32.51
N LEU A 11 7.15 15.55 -32.22
CA LEU A 11 7.16 16.06 -30.85
C LEU A 11 6.06 15.40 -30.00
N ALA A 12 4.85 15.27 -30.54
CA ALA A 12 3.75 14.57 -29.87
C ALA A 12 4.08 13.08 -29.63
N ALA A 13 4.70 12.40 -30.60
CA ALA A 13 5.16 11.02 -30.44
C ALA A 13 6.26 10.88 -29.37
N LEU A 14 7.21 11.82 -29.30
CA LEU A 14 8.27 11.85 -28.28
C LEU A 14 7.72 12.13 -26.88
N VAL A 15 6.78 13.08 -26.75
CA VAL A 15 6.10 13.35 -25.49
C VAL A 15 5.28 12.13 -25.07
N ALA A 16 4.51 11.53 -25.98
CA ALA A 16 3.76 10.30 -25.69
C ALA A 16 4.69 9.16 -25.25
N ALA A 17 5.82 8.95 -25.94
CA ALA A 17 6.82 7.96 -25.54
C ALA A 17 7.42 8.25 -24.16
N ALA A 18 7.72 9.52 -23.84
CA ALA A 18 8.23 9.92 -22.53
C ALA A 18 7.20 9.69 -21.40
N VAL A 19 5.92 9.99 -21.65
CA VAL A 19 4.84 9.75 -20.69
C VAL A 19 4.64 8.24 -20.45
N LEU A 20 4.60 7.44 -21.53
CA LEU A 20 4.47 5.98 -21.41
C LEU A 20 5.66 5.35 -20.68
N PHE A 21 6.88 5.83 -20.96
CA PHE A 21 8.08 5.34 -20.29
C PHE A 21 8.13 5.75 -18.81
N ALA A 22 7.70 6.97 -18.48
CA ALA A 22 7.58 7.42 -17.10
C ALA A 22 6.57 6.56 -16.30
N GLY A 23 5.41 6.24 -16.90
CA GLY A 23 4.42 5.35 -16.27
C GLY A 23 4.98 3.95 -16.00
N ALA A 24 5.64 3.33 -16.98
CA ALA A 24 6.25 2.02 -16.82
C ALA A 24 7.38 1.99 -15.77
N LEU A 25 8.20 3.04 -15.71
CA LEU A 25 9.25 3.17 -14.68
C LEU A 25 8.67 3.33 -13.28
N LEU A 26 7.61 4.14 -13.12
CA LEU A 26 6.95 4.33 -11.84
C LEU A 26 6.28 3.04 -11.35
N GLY A 27 5.53 2.36 -12.22
CA GLY A 27 4.91 1.07 -11.91
C GLY A 27 5.95 0.05 -11.45
N GLY A 28 7.01 -0.15 -12.23
CA GLY A 28 8.08 -1.11 -11.87
C GLY A 28 8.86 -0.73 -10.61
N ALA A 29 9.01 0.56 -10.29
CA ALA A 29 9.62 1.00 -9.03
C ALA A 29 8.73 0.68 -7.83
N ILE A 30 7.41 0.90 -7.94
CA ILE A 30 6.42 0.60 -6.91
C ILE A 30 6.32 -0.91 -6.69
N GLU A 31 6.24 -1.70 -7.76
CA GLU A 31 6.24 -3.16 -7.68
C GLU A 31 7.48 -3.69 -6.95
N ARG A 32 8.68 -3.18 -7.28
CA ARG A 32 9.92 -3.58 -6.63
C ARG A 32 9.96 -3.21 -5.15
N ILE A 33 9.70 -1.94 -4.83
CA ILE A 33 9.72 -1.44 -3.44
C ILE A 33 8.66 -2.16 -2.60
N GLY A 34 7.45 -2.31 -3.14
CA GLY A 34 6.35 -3.02 -2.49
C GLY A 34 6.67 -4.49 -2.29
N ALA A 35 7.30 -5.15 -3.27
CA ALA A 35 7.67 -6.54 -3.14
C ALA A 35 8.79 -6.76 -2.11
N ASP A 36 9.78 -5.88 -2.10
CA ASP A 36 10.85 -5.89 -1.10
C ASP A 36 10.31 -5.63 0.32
N ALA A 37 9.33 -4.72 0.45
CA ALA A 37 8.72 -4.35 1.72
C ALA A 37 7.78 -5.42 2.29
N THR A 38 6.94 -6.01 1.44
CA THR A 38 5.93 -7.01 1.86
C THR A 38 6.48 -8.43 1.85
N GLU A 39 7.65 -8.65 1.26
CA GLU A 39 8.21 -9.97 0.93
C GLU A 39 7.22 -10.84 0.12
N THR A 40 6.38 -10.20 -0.69
CA THR A 40 5.40 -10.85 -1.58
C THR A 40 5.39 -10.17 -2.95
N PRO A 41 4.94 -10.83 -4.02
CA PRO A 41 4.81 -10.16 -5.31
C PRO A 41 3.82 -8.98 -5.23
N VAL A 42 4.24 -7.81 -5.68
CA VAL A 42 3.35 -6.66 -5.90
C VAL A 42 3.22 -6.42 -7.40
N HIS A 43 1.99 -6.19 -7.86
CA HIS A 43 1.71 -5.90 -9.27
C HIS A 43 0.89 -4.61 -9.39
N VAL A 44 1.17 -3.83 -10.43
CA VAL A 44 0.42 -2.64 -10.82
C VAL A 44 -0.06 -2.84 -12.25
N GLY A 45 -1.38 -2.95 -12.45
CA GLY A 45 -1.96 -3.16 -13.78
C GLY A 45 -1.79 -1.98 -14.73
N GLY A 46 -1.83 -0.75 -14.22
CA GLY A 46 -1.62 0.45 -15.03
C GLY A 46 -1.25 1.69 -14.23
N VAL A 47 -0.59 2.63 -14.90
CA VAL A 47 -0.22 3.95 -14.37
C VAL A 47 -0.68 5.03 -15.35
N ASP A 48 -1.58 5.90 -14.89
CA ASP A 48 -2.01 7.11 -15.60
C ASP A 48 -1.38 8.34 -14.95
N ILE A 49 -0.91 9.30 -15.74
CA ILE A 49 -0.31 10.54 -15.25
C ILE A 49 -0.97 11.73 -15.95
N ALA A 50 -1.76 12.48 -15.18
CA ALA A 50 -2.38 13.73 -15.60
C ALA A 50 -1.46 14.90 -15.21
N TRP A 51 -0.47 15.20 -16.07
CA TRP A 51 0.53 16.24 -15.83
C TRP A 51 -0.06 17.63 -15.57
N SER A 52 -1.11 18.01 -16.29
CA SER A 52 -1.81 19.30 -16.11
C SER A 52 -2.48 19.43 -14.75
N GLU A 53 -2.79 18.31 -14.11
CA GLU A 53 -3.46 18.23 -12.81
C GLU A 53 -2.49 17.83 -11.69
N ALA A 54 -1.22 17.60 -12.03
CA ALA A 54 -0.20 17.06 -11.14
C ALA A 54 -0.68 15.81 -10.38
N ARG A 55 -1.37 14.91 -11.10
CA ARG A 55 -1.97 13.70 -10.53
C ARG A 55 -1.42 12.46 -11.21
N ALA A 56 -1.19 11.41 -10.42
CA ALA A 56 -0.90 10.07 -10.90
C ALA A 56 -1.94 9.10 -10.35
N THR A 57 -2.36 8.13 -11.16
CA THR A 57 -3.32 7.09 -10.76
C THR A 57 -2.73 5.73 -11.06
N LEU A 58 -2.61 4.88 -10.04
CA LEU A 58 -2.30 3.47 -10.19
C LEU A 58 -3.62 2.70 -10.27
N THR A 59 -3.69 1.69 -11.13
CA THR A 59 -4.88 0.84 -11.30
C THR A 59 -4.52 -0.61 -11.12
N ASP A 60 -5.47 -1.39 -10.59
CA ASP A 60 -5.33 -2.82 -10.34
C ASP A 60 -4.05 -3.17 -9.56
N VAL A 61 -3.86 -2.53 -8.42
CA VAL A 61 -2.70 -2.79 -7.55
C VAL A 61 -3.00 -4.03 -6.71
N THR A 62 -2.18 -5.07 -6.83
CA THR A 62 -2.34 -6.30 -6.04
C THR A 62 -1.10 -6.60 -5.21
N ILE A 63 -1.32 -7.00 -3.96
CA ILE A 63 -0.29 -7.48 -3.04
C ILE A 63 -0.50 -8.99 -2.87
N GLY A 64 0.56 -9.75 -3.16
CA GLY A 64 0.58 -11.19 -3.02
C GLY A 64 0.41 -11.64 -1.58
N ASN A 65 0.25 -12.95 -1.40
CA ASN A 65 0.08 -13.52 -0.07
C ASN A 65 1.42 -14.05 0.46
N PRO A 66 1.75 -13.86 1.75
CA PRO A 66 2.95 -14.43 2.34
C PRO A 66 2.98 -15.95 2.22
N ALA A 67 4.19 -16.52 2.38
CA ALA A 67 4.39 -17.95 2.29
C ALA A 67 3.48 -18.72 3.28
N GLY A 68 2.95 -19.84 2.80
CA GLY A 68 2.08 -20.76 3.55
C GLY A 68 0.59 -20.42 3.52
N PHE A 69 0.18 -19.27 2.97
CA PHE A 69 -1.24 -18.90 2.84
C PHE A 69 -1.76 -19.19 1.42
N GLU A 70 -3.03 -19.56 1.30
CA GLU A 70 -3.61 -20.03 0.04
C GLU A 70 -4.36 -18.94 -0.74
N SER A 71 -4.94 -17.94 -0.07
CA SER A 71 -5.66 -16.85 -0.73
C SER A 71 -4.76 -16.06 -1.70
N ARG A 72 -5.26 -15.67 -2.88
CA ARG A 72 -4.50 -14.84 -3.83
C ARG A 72 -5.43 -13.91 -4.59
N PRO A 73 -5.15 -12.60 -4.64
CA PRO A 73 -4.12 -11.86 -3.86
C PRO A 73 -4.49 -11.77 -2.36
N ALA A 74 -3.59 -11.25 -1.50
CA ALA A 74 -3.92 -10.96 -0.11
C ALA A 74 -4.66 -9.62 0.02
N MET A 75 -4.26 -8.63 -0.77
CA MET A 75 -4.95 -7.35 -0.90
C MET A 75 -4.98 -6.91 -2.36
N ALA A 76 -6.08 -6.31 -2.78
CA ALA A 76 -6.26 -5.68 -4.08
C ALA A 76 -6.86 -4.29 -3.90
N LEU A 77 -6.33 -3.32 -4.63
CA LEU A 77 -6.78 -1.94 -4.66
C LEU A 77 -7.16 -1.62 -6.10
N GLY A 78 -8.41 -1.21 -6.34
CA GLY A 78 -8.87 -0.89 -7.68
C GLY A 78 -8.17 0.34 -8.25
N ALA A 79 -8.02 1.38 -7.43
CA ALA A 79 -7.26 2.57 -7.80
C ALA A 79 -6.51 3.19 -6.61
N VAL A 80 -5.33 3.74 -6.88
CA VAL A 80 -4.59 4.61 -5.96
C VAL A 80 -4.31 5.92 -6.69
N THR A 81 -5.01 6.99 -6.29
CA THR A 81 -4.87 8.32 -6.88
C THR A 81 -3.98 9.17 -5.99
N ILE A 82 -2.97 9.81 -6.58
CA ILE A 82 -1.98 10.61 -5.87
C ILE A 82 -1.96 12.00 -6.49
N ALA A 83 -2.27 13.03 -5.69
CA ALA A 83 -2.18 14.42 -6.08
C ALA A 83 -0.93 15.06 -5.50
N LEU A 84 -0.07 15.57 -6.38
CA LEU A 84 1.19 16.23 -6.02
C LEU A 84 0.99 17.72 -5.76
N GLU A 85 1.75 18.30 -4.83
CA GLU A 85 1.93 19.76 -4.72
C GLU A 85 3.02 20.25 -5.67
N PRO A 86 2.68 20.86 -6.83
CA PRO A 86 3.68 21.26 -7.81
C PRO A 86 4.69 22.27 -7.26
N ALA A 87 4.30 23.09 -6.28
CA ALA A 87 5.20 24.06 -5.65
C ALA A 87 6.35 23.39 -4.88
N THR A 88 6.22 22.10 -4.53
CA THR A 88 7.26 21.33 -3.83
C THR A 88 8.10 20.45 -4.75
N LEU A 89 7.90 20.54 -6.07
CA LEU A 89 8.70 19.83 -7.06
C LEU A 89 10.18 20.24 -6.95
N GLY A 90 11.01 19.31 -6.48
CA GLY A 90 12.45 19.52 -6.28
C GLY A 90 12.83 19.95 -4.86
N GLU A 91 11.86 20.14 -3.97
CA GLU A 91 12.05 20.34 -2.54
C GLU A 91 12.22 19.01 -1.79
N SER A 92 12.64 19.10 -0.53
CA SER A 92 12.72 17.95 0.38
C SER A 92 12.14 18.36 1.75
N PRO A 93 10.89 17.96 2.07
CA PRO A 93 10.12 16.93 1.37
C PRO A 93 9.33 17.42 0.15
N LEU A 94 9.20 16.53 -0.84
CA LEU A 94 8.14 16.55 -1.84
C LEU A 94 6.80 16.25 -1.15
N VAL A 95 5.78 17.05 -1.43
CA VAL A 95 4.47 16.93 -0.78
C VAL A 95 3.45 16.31 -1.73
N LEU A 96 2.89 15.18 -1.30
CA LEU A 96 1.70 14.56 -1.88
C LEU A 96 0.50 15.12 -1.10
N ARG A 97 -0.24 16.07 -1.66
CA ARG A 97 -1.38 16.69 -0.95
C ARG A 97 -2.43 15.66 -0.55
N GLU A 98 -2.76 14.78 -1.48
CA GLU A 98 -3.81 13.79 -1.28
C GLU A 98 -3.39 12.45 -1.89
N MET A 99 -3.62 11.38 -1.15
CA MET A 99 -3.56 10.02 -1.64
C MET A 99 -4.90 9.35 -1.36
N GLN A 100 -5.59 8.88 -2.40
CA GLN A 100 -6.88 8.21 -2.27
C GLN A 100 -6.77 6.76 -2.75
N VAL A 101 -7.11 5.82 -1.86
CA VAL A 101 -7.20 4.39 -2.16
C VAL A 101 -8.68 4.04 -2.34
N ALA A 102 -9.03 3.46 -3.47
CA ALA A 102 -10.39 3.04 -3.80
C ALA A 102 -10.46 1.52 -4.03
N ASP A 103 -11.65 0.97 -3.76
CA ASP A 103 -12.01 -0.44 -3.97
C ASP A 103 -11.04 -1.43 -3.30
N LEU A 104 -10.75 -1.19 -2.01
CA LEU A 104 -9.92 -2.09 -1.22
C LEU A 104 -10.65 -3.42 -0.99
N VAL A 105 -10.06 -4.52 -1.46
CA VAL A 105 -10.46 -5.89 -1.16
C VAL A 105 -9.31 -6.61 -0.46
N ALA A 106 -9.54 -7.08 0.76
CA ALA A 106 -8.58 -7.90 1.49
C ALA A 106 -9.08 -9.35 1.60
N ASP A 107 -8.25 -10.32 1.27
CA ASP A 107 -8.53 -11.75 1.44
C ASP A 107 -7.80 -12.26 2.68
N VAL A 108 -8.50 -12.25 3.80
CA VAL A 108 -7.95 -12.58 5.12
C VAL A 108 -8.07 -14.09 5.35
N GLU A 109 -6.94 -14.73 5.55
CA GLU A 109 -6.87 -16.15 5.86
C GLU A 109 -6.37 -16.33 7.29
N ILE A 110 -7.17 -17.03 8.09
CA ILE A 110 -6.85 -17.46 9.44
C ILE A 110 -6.51 -18.95 9.36
N ARG A 111 -5.38 -19.35 9.92
CA ARG A 111 -4.96 -20.76 10.00
C ARG A 111 -5.30 -21.39 11.34
N GLU A 112 -5.11 -22.71 11.42
CA GLU A 112 -5.04 -23.41 12.70
C GLU A 112 -3.98 -22.74 13.59
N GLY A 113 -4.35 -22.44 14.84
CA GLY A 113 -3.50 -21.69 15.77
C GLY A 113 -3.64 -20.17 15.70
N GLY A 114 -4.54 -19.63 14.85
CA GLY A 114 -4.91 -18.21 14.85
C GLY A 114 -3.99 -17.28 14.07
N GLU A 115 -2.92 -17.80 13.45
CA GLU A 115 -2.05 -16.99 12.61
C GLU A 115 -2.79 -16.52 11.35
N THR A 116 -2.68 -15.22 11.04
CA THR A 116 -3.33 -14.61 9.88
C THR A 116 -2.32 -14.11 8.86
N ASN A 117 -2.74 -14.04 7.59
CA ASN A 117 -1.89 -13.49 6.54
C ASN A 117 -1.62 -12.00 6.69
N LEU A 118 -2.56 -11.25 7.25
CA LEU A 118 -2.35 -9.85 7.59
C LEU A 118 -1.27 -9.68 8.68
N ALA A 119 -1.27 -10.54 9.70
CA ALA A 119 -0.23 -10.53 10.72
C ALA A 119 1.15 -10.88 10.14
N ALA A 120 1.21 -11.82 9.19
CA ALA A 120 2.44 -12.13 8.46
C ALA A 120 2.92 -10.95 7.59
N LEU A 121 2.01 -10.29 6.85
CA LEU A 121 2.33 -9.09 6.07
C LEU A 121 2.86 -7.94 6.95
N LYS A 122 2.21 -7.69 8.09
CA LYS A 122 2.67 -6.70 9.08
C LYS A 122 4.09 -6.97 9.52
N ARG A 123 4.38 -8.22 9.89
CA ARG A 123 5.73 -8.67 10.32
C ARG A 123 6.78 -8.45 9.23
N ASN A 124 6.46 -8.76 7.98
CA ASN A 124 7.37 -8.54 6.85
C ASN A 124 7.67 -7.04 6.66
N LEU A 125 6.63 -6.19 6.74
CA LEU A 125 6.77 -4.73 6.66
C LEU A 125 7.67 -4.18 7.78
N GLU A 126 7.47 -4.64 9.02
CA GLU A 126 8.29 -4.25 10.18
C GLU A 126 9.74 -4.72 10.06
N GLN A 127 9.97 -5.97 9.63
CA GLN A 127 11.31 -6.53 9.48
C GLN A 127 12.07 -5.86 8.32
N SER A 128 11.38 -5.51 7.23
CA SER A 128 11.99 -4.80 6.11
C SER A 128 12.51 -3.42 6.51
N ALA A 129 11.86 -2.76 7.48
CA ALA A 129 12.31 -1.48 8.04
C ALA A 129 13.59 -1.63 8.90
N GLN A 130 13.74 -2.74 9.62
CA GLN A 130 14.89 -3.01 10.49
C GLN A 130 16.12 -3.50 9.72
N ALA A 131 15.91 -4.16 8.58
CA ALA A 131 16.98 -4.80 7.82
C ALA A 131 17.94 -3.80 7.14
N GLY A 132 17.63 -2.49 7.12
CA GLY A 132 18.51 -1.44 6.60
C GLY A 132 19.12 -1.78 5.23
N ARG A 133 18.40 -2.54 4.40
CA ARG A 133 18.96 -3.09 3.16
C ARG A 133 19.20 -1.92 2.22
N PRO A 134 20.41 -1.81 1.64
CA PRO A 134 20.69 -0.74 0.70
C PRO A 134 19.67 -0.80 -0.43
N GLY A 135 19.18 0.38 -0.84
CA GLY A 135 18.37 0.54 -2.03
C GLY A 135 19.04 -0.02 -3.30
N PRO A 136 18.40 0.16 -4.47
CA PRO A 136 18.69 -0.60 -5.68
C PRO A 136 20.18 -0.62 -6.05
N PRO A 137 20.66 -1.70 -6.71
CA PRO A 137 22.05 -1.80 -7.12
C PRO A 137 22.46 -0.55 -7.90
N ARG A 138 23.63 -0.04 -7.50
CA ARG A 138 24.36 1.09 -8.10
C ARG A 138 24.20 1.11 -9.62
N ALA A 139 23.57 2.17 -10.13
CA ALA A 139 23.57 2.48 -11.56
C ALA A 139 25.03 2.55 -12.08
N GLU A 140 25.25 1.98 -13.26
CA GLU A 140 26.54 2.01 -13.95
C GLU A 140 27.01 3.46 -14.21
N PRO A 141 28.32 3.71 -14.37
CA PRO A 141 28.84 5.06 -14.49
C PRO A 141 28.43 5.67 -15.85
N GLY A 142 27.39 6.50 -15.84
CA GLY A 142 26.87 7.21 -17.02
C GLY A 142 25.73 8.19 -16.73
N ASP A 143 25.02 8.05 -15.61
CA ASP A 143 23.86 8.89 -15.29
C ASP A 143 24.23 10.12 -14.46
N VAL A 144 24.21 11.31 -15.09
CA VAL A 144 24.43 12.63 -14.44
C VAL A 144 23.20 13.08 -13.61
N VAL A 145 22.32 12.16 -13.18
CA VAL A 145 21.07 12.51 -12.47
C VAL A 145 20.93 11.84 -11.10
N VAL A 146 21.78 10.87 -10.73
CA VAL A 146 21.49 9.98 -9.58
C VAL A 146 22.04 10.45 -8.23
N GLU A 147 22.84 11.53 -8.13
CA GLU A 147 23.26 12.04 -6.81
C GLU A 147 22.12 12.71 -6.00
N LYS A 148 21.00 13.10 -6.64
CA LYS A 148 19.86 13.75 -5.96
C LYS A 148 18.78 12.79 -5.45
N ALA A 149 18.76 11.55 -5.93
CA ALA A 149 17.79 10.54 -5.50
C ALA A 149 17.99 10.15 -4.02
N SER A 150 19.23 10.24 -3.51
CA SER A 150 19.60 9.92 -2.12
C SER A 150 19.14 10.96 -1.07
N ARG A 151 18.42 12.03 -1.44
CA ARG A 151 17.91 13.06 -0.49
C ARG A 151 16.44 13.43 -0.69
N THR A 152 15.73 12.77 -1.60
CA THR A 152 14.34 13.11 -1.88
C THR A 152 13.47 12.50 -0.78
N ARG A 153 12.98 13.36 0.12
CA ARG A 153 12.01 12.97 1.15
C ARG A 153 10.62 13.23 0.61
N MET A 154 9.64 12.44 1.03
CA MET A 154 8.25 12.54 0.61
C MET A 154 7.34 12.47 1.83
N ARG A 155 6.22 13.18 1.80
CA ARG A 155 5.13 13.05 2.78
C ARG A 155 3.78 13.10 2.08
N VAL A 156 2.77 12.52 2.69
CA VAL A 156 1.37 12.66 2.29
C VAL A 156 0.67 13.55 3.31
N GLU A 157 0.03 14.62 2.88
CA GLU A 157 -0.76 15.47 3.79
C GLU A 157 -2.05 14.77 4.21
N GLU A 158 -2.76 14.17 3.27
CA GLU A 158 -4.00 13.43 3.53
C GLU A 158 -4.00 12.08 2.79
N LEU A 159 -4.12 10.99 3.54
CA LEU A 159 -4.33 9.64 3.01
C LEU A 159 -5.77 9.21 3.32
N VAL A 160 -6.58 9.09 2.28
CA VAL A 160 -7.95 8.61 2.34
C VAL A 160 -8.02 7.19 1.80
N VAL A 161 -8.35 6.24 2.67
CA VAL A 161 -8.72 4.88 2.26
C VAL A 161 -10.23 4.85 2.19
N GLY A 162 -10.79 4.72 0.99
CA GLY A 162 -12.22 4.61 0.77
C GLY A 162 -12.81 3.33 1.36
N GLU A 163 -14.13 3.22 1.31
CA GLU A 163 -14.82 2.01 1.73
C GLU A 163 -14.33 0.79 0.93
N GLY A 164 -14.32 -0.36 1.60
CA GLY A 164 -13.83 -1.60 1.03
C GLY A 164 -14.48 -2.82 1.67
N ARG A 165 -13.87 -3.99 1.48
CA ARG A 165 -14.34 -5.24 2.10
C ARG A 165 -13.19 -6.19 2.36
N ALA A 166 -13.28 -6.89 3.48
CA ALA A 166 -12.46 -8.06 3.77
C ALA A 166 -13.29 -9.33 3.56
N ARG A 167 -12.68 -10.35 2.96
CA ARG A 167 -13.23 -11.71 2.83
C ARG A 167 -12.42 -12.61 3.74
N VAL A 168 -13.04 -13.08 4.81
CA VAL A 168 -12.39 -13.88 5.84
C VAL A 168 -12.64 -15.35 5.60
N ARG A 169 -11.56 -16.13 5.56
CA ARG A 169 -11.58 -17.59 5.60
C ARG A 169 -10.91 -18.06 6.89
N ALA A 170 -11.53 -19.01 7.57
CA ALA A 170 -11.00 -19.63 8.77
C ALA A 170 -11.29 -21.15 8.75
N PRO A 171 -10.53 -21.98 9.49
CA PRO A 171 -10.69 -23.43 9.48
C PRO A 171 -12.00 -23.89 10.11
N ASP A 172 -12.55 -23.09 11.03
CA ASP A 172 -13.81 -23.37 11.74
C ASP A 172 -15.07 -22.99 10.94
N LEU A 173 -14.89 -22.39 9.76
CA LEU A 173 -15.99 -22.14 8.83
C LEU A 173 -16.23 -23.39 7.97
N ASP A 174 -17.48 -23.57 7.52
CA ASP A 174 -17.81 -24.61 6.54
C ASP A 174 -16.84 -24.56 5.35
N GLU A 175 -16.49 -25.72 4.79
CA GLU A 175 -15.49 -25.82 3.73
C GLU A 175 -15.85 -24.91 2.53
N GLY A 176 -15.04 -23.87 2.33
CA GLY A 176 -15.24 -22.87 1.27
C GLY A 176 -16.14 -21.68 1.64
N ALA A 177 -16.69 -21.62 2.85
CA ALA A 177 -17.43 -20.45 3.34
C ALA A 177 -16.50 -19.24 3.53
N LEU A 178 -17.05 -18.05 3.27
CA LEU A 178 -16.37 -16.77 3.39
C LEU A 178 -17.28 -15.79 4.15
N VAL A 179 -16.75 -15.20 5.21
CA VAL A 179 -17.42 -14.09 5.89
C VAL A 179 -16.97 -12.79 5.25
N THR A 180 -17.91 -11.97 4.78
CA THR A 180 -17.59 -10.65 4.21
C THR A 180 -17.76 -9.59 5.28
N VAL A 181 -16.67 -8.90 5.61
CA VAL A 181 -16.62 -7.79 6.56
C VAL A 181 -16.51 -6.48 5.79
N PRO A 182 -17.45 -5.53 5.94
CA PRO A 182 -17.31 -4.20 5.33
C PRO A 182 -16.16 -3.44 6.00
N LEU A 183 -15.28 -2.83 5.19
CA LEU A 183 -14.23 -1.94 5.65
C LEU A 183 -14.74 -0.50 5.52
N GLY A 184 -14.76 0.22 6.65
CA GLY A 184 -15.11 1.64 6.66
C GLY A 184 -14.00 2.49 6.05
N ALA A 185 -14.34 3.70 5.63
CA ALA A 185 -13.34 4.66 5.18
C ALA A 185 -12.42 5.07 6.34
N VAL A 186 -11.13 5.23 6.04
CA VAL A 186 -10.10 5.68 6.97
C VAL A 186 -9.45 6.93 6.42
N ASN A 187 -9.27 7.94 7.26
CA ASN A 187 -8.50 9.14 6.92
C ASN A 187 -7.29 9.25 7.86
N LEU A 188 -6.11 9.49 7.29
CA LEU A 188 -4.86 9.68 8.00
C LEU A 188 -4.21 10.97 7.52
N ASP A 189 -4.00 11.89 8.46
CA ASP A 189 -3.29 13.13 8.21
C ASP A 189 -1.78 12.95 8.43
N ASP A 190 -0.98 13.66 7.63
CA ASP A 190 0.47 13.80 7.76
C ASP A 190 1.26 12.47 7.78
N VAL A 191 1.01 11.60 6.80
CA VAL A 191 1.79 10.36 6.64
C VAL A 191 3.21 10.68 6.21
N GLY A 192 4.17 10.22 7.01
CA GLY A 192 5.60 10.50 6.81
C GLY A 192 6.14 11.67 7.63
N GLY A 193 5.26 12.42 8.31
CA GLY A 193 5.60 13.54 9.19
C GLY A 193 6.16 14.76 8.47
N ALA A 194 6.31 15.86 9.21
CA ALA A 194 6.74 17.16 8.67
C ALA A 194 8.07 17.13 7.89
N ALA A 195 9.02 16.27 8.28
CA ALA A 195 10.31 16.13 7.61
C ALA A 195 10.28 15.17 6.41
N GLY A 196 9.14 14.53 6.14
CA GLY A 196 8.96 13.44 5.18
C GLY A 196 9.74 12.18 5.52
N GLN A 197 9.67 11.20 4.64
CA GLN A 197 10.41 9.94 4.68
C GLN A 197 11.06 9.66 3.33
N GLU A 198 12.04 8.76 3.28
CA GLU A 198 12.49 8.24 1.99
C GLU A 198 11.35 7.48 1.29
N PRO A 199 11.31 7.42 -0.06
CA PRO A 199 10.16 6.89 -0.78
C PRO A 199 9.80 5.46 -0.39
N ASP A 200 10.81 4.62 -0.13
CA ASP A 200 10.63 3.25 0.31
C ASP A 200 10.08 3.15 1.74
N ALA A 201 10.52 4.03 2.63
CA ALA A 201 9.96 4.14 3.98
C ALA A 201 8.51 4.62 3.95
N LEU A 202 8.18 5.60 3.11
CA LEU A 202 6.81 6.09 2.98
C LEU A 202 5.86 5.01 2.45
N VAL A 203 6.28 4.24 1.44
CA VAL A 203 5.50 3.09 0.93
C VAL A 203 5.26 2.07 2.04
N ARG A 204 6.27 1.75 2.85
CA ARG A 204 6.12 0.85 4.01
C ARG A 204 5.12 1.38 5.03
N THR A 205 5.20 2.66 5.39
CA THR A 205 4.24 3.29 6.32
C THR A 205 2.81 3.21 5.79
N ILE A 206 2.59 3.49 4.51
CA ILE A 206 1.25 3.40 3.88
C ILE A 206 0.75 1.95 3.87
N ALA A 207 1.59 1.00 3.46
CA ALA A 207 1.22 -0.42 3.44
C ALA A 207 0.89 -0.93 4.85
N LEU A 208 1.66 -0.54 5.86
CA LEU A 208 1.39 -0.88 7.26
C LEU A 208 0.04 -0.33 7.73
N ALA A 209 -0.26 0.94 7.43
CA ALA A 209 -1.53 1.56 7.76
C ALA A 209 -2.74 0.82 7.11
N LEU A 210 -2.59 0.36 5.87
CA LEU A 210 -3.61 -0.44 5.19
C LEU A 210 -3.82 -1.81 5.84
N VAL A 211 -2.73 -2.50 6.19
CA VAL A 211 -2.78 -3.82 6.85
C VAL A 211 -3.39 -3.69 8.24
N GLU A 212 -2.98 -2.71 9.03
CA GLU A 212 -3.46 -2.50 10.40
C GLU A 212 -4.93 -2.06 10.45
N SER A 213 -5.34 -1.13 9.58
CA SER A 213 -6.75 -0.72 9.49
C SER A 213 -7.64 -1.90 9.13
N THR A 214 -7.23 -2.70 8.15
CA THR A 214 -7.95 -3.92 7.74
C THR A 214 -8.02 -4.94 8.88
N ALA A 215 -6.89 -5.24 9.52
CA ALA A 215 -6.82 -6.20 10.62
C ALA A 215 -7.72 -5.79 11.78
N ARG A 216 -7.70 -4.50 12.16
CA ARG A 216 -8.57 -3.97 13.21
C ARG A 216 -10.05 -4.13 12.89
N THR A 217 -10.49 -3.74 11.69
CA THR A 217 -11.91 -3.85 11.33
C THR A 217 -12.39 -5.30 11.29
N VAL A 218 -11.54 -6.23 10.83
CA VAL A 218 -11.84 -7.67 10.87
C VAL A 218 -11.94 -8.16 12.31
N ALA A 219 -11.01 -7.79 13.18
CA ALA A 219 -11.03 -8.13 14.60
C ALA A 219 -12.31 -7.62 15.30
N GLU A 220 -12.64 -6.33 15.13
CA GLU A 220 -13.86 -5.72 15.68
C GLU A 220 -15.15 -6.39 15.19
N SER A 221 -15.17 -6.84 13.93
CA SER A 221 -16.33 -7.50 13.35
C SER A 221 -16.50 -8.93 13.89
N ALA A 222 -15.39 -9.66 14.09
CA ALA A 222 -15.40 -10.96 14.74
C ALA A 222 -15.91 -10.86 16.19
N VAL A 223 -15.49 -9.83 16.95
CA VAL A 223 -16.04 -9.58 18.30
C VAL A 223 -17.55 -9.33 18.24
N ARG A 224 -18.03 -8.49 17.31
CA ARG A 224 -19.45 -8.14 17.19
C ARG A 224 -20.33 -9.34 16.85
N GLU A 225 -19.87 -10.22 15.97
CA GLU A 225 -20.56 -11.46 15.62
C GLU A 225 -20.58 -12.46 16.78
N THR A 226 -19.46 -12.55 17.51
CA THR A 226 -19.31 -13.40 18.71
C THR A 226 -20.05 -12.88 19.95
N LEU A 227 -20.46 -11.61 19.96
CA LEU A 227 -21.36 -11.04 20.97
C LEU A 227 -22.85 -11.19 20.59
N GLY A 228 -23.14 -11.59 19.35
CA GLY A 228 -24.48 -11.87 18.85
C GLY A 228 -24.88 -13.35 18.94
N ASP A 229 -23.92 -14.27 18.97
CA ASP A 229 -24.16 -15.72 19.05
C ASP A 229 -23.26 -16.36 20.11
N GLU A 230 -23.84 -17.08 21.07
CA GLU A 230 -23.14 -17.75 22.19
C GLU A 230 -22.22 -18.91 21.73
N GLY A 231 -22.06 -19.12 20.41
CA GLY A 231 -21.52 -20.34 19.81
C GLY A 231 -20.10 -20.26 19.23
N LEU A 232 -19.50 -19.08 19.04
CA LEU A 232 -18.13 -18.98 18.51
C LEU A 232 -17.11 -19.12 19.65
N GLY A 233 -16.47 -20.29 19.70
CA GLY A 233 -15.64 -20.77 20.80
C GLY A 233 -14.46 -19.86 21.18
N GLY A 234 -14.00 -20.01 22.44
CA GLY A 234 -12.98 -19.16 23.06
C GLY A 234 -11.67 -18.99 22.29
N ALA A 235 -11.30 -19.93 21.42
CA ALA A 235 -10.08 -19.83 20.61
C ALA A 235 -10.11 -18.67 19.60
N LEU A 236 -11.28 -18.34 19.03
CA LEU A 236 -11.41 -17.21 18.12
C LEU A 236 -11.39 -15.88 18.88
N ARG A 237 -11.97 -15.85 20.09
CA ARG A 237 -11.86 -14.69 21.00
C ARG A 237 -10.42 -14.44 21.41
N ASP A 238 -9.69 -15.48 21.82
CA ASP A 238 -8.29 -15.36 22.25
C ASP A 238 -7.37 -14.90 21.09
N ALA A 239 -7.62 -15.36 19.86
CA ALA A 239 -6.88 -14.92 18.68
C ALA A 239 -7.18 -13.46 18.30
N VAL A 240 -8.44 -13.04 18.45
CA VAL A 240 -8.89 -11.67 18.17
C VAL A 240 -8.40 -10.69 19.24
N ASP A 241 -8.49 -11.05 20.51
CA ASP A 241 -8.00 -10.24 21.63
C ASP A 241 -6.47 -10.08 21.56
N GLY A 242 -5.73 -11.14 21.19
CA GLY A 242 -4.29 -11.06 20.95
C GLY A 242 -3.93 -10.07 19.82
N ALA A 243 -4.66 -10.11 18.70
CA ALA A 243 -4.43 -9.20 17.57
C ALA A 243 -4.80 -7.74 17.90
N ILE A 244 -5.83 -7.52 18.73
CA ILE A 244 -6.26 -6.18 19.17
C ILE A 244 -5.24 -5.58 20.13
N GLU A 245 -4.74 -6.36 21.11
CA GLU A 245 -3.76 -5.89 22.08
C GLU A 245 -2.45 -5.49 21.37
N GLU A 246 -1.95 -6.34 20.46
CA GLU A 246 -0.75 -6.04 19.65
C GLU A 246 -0.95 -4.79 18.76
N GLY A 247 -2.14 -4.62 18.17
CA GLY A 247 -2.46 -3.44 17.37
C GLY A 247 -2.56 -2.15 18.20
N ARG A 248 -3.08 -2.23 19.43
CA ARG A 248 -3.18 -1.09 20.34
C ARG A 248 -1.81 -0.62 20.81
N GLU A 249 -0.93 -1.56 21.16
CA GLU A 249 0.45 -1.25 21.57
C GLU A 249 1.23 -0.56 20.44
N ALA A 250 1.08 -1.02 19.19
CA ALA A 250 1.73 -0.41 18.03
C ALA A 250 1.26 1.04 17.77
N LEU A 251 -0.03 1.35 17.98
CA LEU A 251 -0.56 2.72 17.83
C LEU A 251 -0.08 3.66 18.92
N GLU A 252 0.01 3.18 20.16
CA GLU A 252 0.52 3.97 21.27
C GLU A 252 2.01 4.29 21.08
N GLU A 253 2.77 3.36 20.48
CA GLU A 253 4.17 3.59 20.12
C GLU A 253 4.33 4.57 18.93
N LEU A 254 3.41 4.53 17.96
CA LEU A 254 3.37 5.47 16.83
C LEU A 254 2.89 6.87 17.23
N GLN A 255 2.01 7.00 18.22
CA GLN A 255 1.48 8.28 18.71
C GLN A 255 2.30 8.88 19.87
N GLY A 256 3.10 8.07 20.55
CA GLY A 256 3.96 8.46 21.68
C GLY A 256 5.36 8.97 21.29
N ARG A 257 5.68 9.02 20.00
CA ARG A 257 6.95 9.53 19.45
C ARG A 257 6.74 10.79 18.62
#